data_AF-A0A957GPS6-F1
#
_entry.id   AF-A0A957GPS6-F1
#
_cell.length_a   1.000
_cell.length_b   1.000
_cell.length_c   1.000
_cell.angle_alpha   90.00
_cell.angle_beta   90.00
_cell.angle_gamma   90.00
#
_symmetry.space_group_name_H-M   'P 1'
#
loop_
_entity.id
_entity.type
_entity.pdbx_description
1 polymer ?
#
loop_
_entity_poly.entity_id
_entity_poly.type
_entity_poly.pdbx_seq_one_letter_code
_entity_poly.pdbx_strand_id
1 'polypeptide(L)'
;LWGGLLGTVLVLSFTGFGMLVSLWAKSNRTSLFVGLLVALLFLLPTQFPGTAQTGFMGRLVKQLNPIESVNQFLEKVLVNNRTPEEMAYYLWSLVVFALLVVGFMLYAAPRLDFTGDKARPRLWRPASRTVMGIVVAVLLVVAQTAVSHAQTASTDPENGLEIVISTDYVEARTGDTFDFTTTVRYDGDEESPEMIVAMNLVNLGDGDPVDPEDWSPERTQTIEPLEPGETAVLEWTINAILEGDYLAYMTVIPAPESSQESSMPLSSPGLHLTVEQFTSLNPGGIAPVAFGMPVVLALIMALQLWLRRRELALSMA
;
A
#
# COMPACT_ATOMS: atom_id res chain seq x y z
N LEU A 1 20.53 4.15 9.51
CA LEU A 1 21.08 5.53 9.61
C LEU A 1 20.42 6.49 8.60
N TRP A 2 20.41 6.16 7.30
CA TRP A 2 19.80 7.00 6.25
C TRP A 2 18.33 7.36 6.50
N GLY A 3 17.48 6.39 6.88
CA GLY A 3 16.07 6.67 7.18
C GLY A 3 15.86 7.71 8.28
N GLY A 4 16.65 7.65 9.36
CA GLY A 4 16.57 8.64 10.45
C GLY A 4 17.02 10.03 10.02
N LEU A 5 18.09 10.13 9.23
CA LEU A 5 18.60 11.40 8.71
C LEU A 5 17.60 12.06 7.75
N LEU A 6 17.14 11.31 6.74
CA LEU A 6 16.20 11.82 5.75
C LEU A 6 14.83 12.13 6.37
N GLY A 7 14.35 11.28 7.28
CA GLY A 7 13.11 11.54 8.03
C GLY A 7 13.19 12.82 8.87
N THR A 8 14.32 13.10 9.51
CA THR A 8 14.51 14.33 10.30
C THR A 8 14.46 15.58 9.41
N VAL A 9 15.17 15.56 8.28
CA VAL A 9 15.17 16.67 7.31
C VAL A 9 13.76 16.90 6.77
N LEU A 10 13.02 15.82 6.49
CA LEU A 10 11.68 15.89 5.96
C LEU A 10 10.69 16.48 6.99
N VAL A 11 10.72 16.01 8.24
CA VAL A 11 9.90 16.55 9.34
C VAL A 11 10.17 18.04 9.56
N LEU A 12 11.44 18.45 9.59
CA LEU A 12 11.80 19.87 9.75
C LEU A 12 11.28 20.72 8.57
N SER A 13 11.42 20.21 7.34
CA SER A 13 10.97 20.91 6.13
C SER A 13 9.45 21.08 6.10
N PHE A 14 8.69 20.03 6.41
CA PHE A 14 7.22 20.10 6.46
C PHE A 14 6.71 20.96 7.62
N THR A 15 7.41 20.94 8.77
CA THR A 15 7.08 21.82 9.89
C THR A 15 7.32 23.29 9.53
N GLY A 16 8.45 23.59 8.90
CA GLY A 16 8.76 24.93 8.37
C GLY A 16 7.75 25.39 7.33
N PHE A 17 7.35 24.50 6.42
CA PHE A 17 6.32 24.77 5.43
C PHE A 17 4.96 25.09 6.09
N GLY A 18 4.53 24.29 7.08
CA GLY A 18 3.30 24.54 7.83
C GLY A 18 3.30 25.90 8.53
N MET A 19 4.44 26.30 9.10
CA MET A 19 4.60 27.64 9.67
C MET A 19 4.49 28.74 8.62
N LEU A 20 5.10 28.59 7.44
CA LEU A 20 4.99 29.55 6.34
C LEU A 20 3.54 29.73 5.86
N VAL A 21 2.82 28.62 5.68
CA VAL A 21 1.39 28.64 5.33
C VAL A 21 0.60 29.36 6.41
N SER A 22 0.89 29.09 7.69
CA SER A 22 0.22 29.76 8.81
C SER A 22 0.48 31.26 8.87
N LEU A 23 1.69 31.72 8.49
CA LEU A 23 2.03 33.16 8.49
C LEU A 23 1.27 33.95 7.43
N TRP A 24 1.00 33.33 6.28
CA TRP A 24 0.33 33.99 5.15
C TRP A 24 -1.18 33.78 5.15
N ALA A 25 -1.66 32.75 5.86
CA ALA A 25 -3.07 32.52 6.08
C ALA A 25 -3.63 33.51 7.11
N LYS A 26 -4.52 34.40 6.66
CA LYS A 26 -5.20 35.39 7.52
C LYS A 26 -6.17 34.76 8.53
N SER A 27 -6.47 33.47 8.42
CA SER A 27 -7.42 32.74 9.26
C SER A 27 -6.98 31.29 9.46
N ASN A 28 -7.24 30.74 10.65
CA ASN A 28 -6.99 29.33 10.99
C ASN A 28 -7.72 28.36 10.04
N ARG A 29 -8.90 28.75 9.53
CA ARG A 29 -9.63 27.92 8.55
C ARG A 29 -8.90 27.83 7.22
N THR A 30 -8.27 28.93 6.80
CA THR A 30 -7.49 29.00 5.57
C THR A 30 -6.17 28.24 5.70
N SER A 31 -5.48 28.33 6.84
CA SER A 31 -4.23 27.59 7.06
C SER A 31 -4.48 26.08 7.09
N LEU A 32 -5.53 25.62 7.78
CA LEU A 32 -5.91 24.21 7.82
C LEU A 32 -6.33 23.69 6.44
N PHE A 33 -7.12 24.47 5.69
CA PHE A 33 -7.52 24.09 4.34
C PHE A 33 -6.33 23.99 3.38
N VAL A 34 -5.43 24.99 3.39
CA VAL A 34 -4.22 24.97 2.55
C VAL A 34 -3.27 23.84 2.98
N GLY A 35 -3.10 23.62 4.28
CA GLY A 35 -2.31 22.51 4.81
C GLY A 35 -2.85 21.15 4.39
N LEU A 36 -4.17 20.96 4.47
CA LEU A 36 -4.83 19.74 4.00
C LEU A 36 -4.65 19.55 2.49
N LEU A 37 -4.85 20.60 1.69
CA LEU A 37 -4.71 20.53 0.23
C LEU A 37 -3.28 20.19 -0.18
N VAL A 38 -2.28 20.77 0.48
CA VAL A 38 -0.87 20.46 0.23
C VAL A 38 -0.54 19.04 0.68
N ALA A 39 -1.02 18.58 1.83
CA ALA A 39 -0.85 17.20 2.27
C ALA A 39 -1.46 16.21 1.26
N LEU A 40 -2.67 16.49 0.76
CA LEU A 40 -3.32 15.70 -0.28
C LEU A 40 -2.53 15.69 -1.59
N LEU A 41 -1.94 16.83 -2.00
CA LEU A 41 -1.08 16.89 -3.19
C LEU A 41 0.17 16.02 -3.06
N PHE A 42 0.78 15.96 -1.87
CA PHE A 42 1.92 15.08 -1.61
C PHE A 42 1.52 13.60 -1.46
N LEU A 43 0.27 13.30 -1.13
CA LEU A 43 -0.24 11.92 -1.12
C LEU A 43 -0.79 11.48 -2.49
N LEU A 44 -1.08 12.43 -3.38
CA LEU A 44 -1.65 12.17 -4.70
C LEU A 44 -0.87 11.10 -5.50
N PRO A 45 0.48 11.09 -5.52
CA PRO A 45 1.22 10.11 -6.32
C PRO A 45 1.05 8.68 -5.83
N THR A 46 0.74 8.45 -4.55
CA THR A 46 0.48 7.10 -4.01
C THR A 46 -0.89 6.57 -4.46
N GLN A 47 -1.75 7.44 -4.99
CA GLN A 47 -3.09 7.09 -5.46
C GLN A 47 -3.14 6.83 -6.97
N PHE A 48 -2.04 7.02 -7.70
CA PHE A 48 -2.00 6.73 -9.13
C PHE A 48 -1.96 5.22 -9.40
N PRO A 49 -2.67 4.73 -10.42
CA PRO A 49 -2.55 3.33 -10.85
C PRO A 49 -1.14 3.02 -11.35
N GLY A 50 -0.66 1.78 -11.18
CA GLY A 50 0.74 1.39 -11.42
C GLY A 50 1.28 1.76 -12.80
N THR A 51 0.47 1.63 -13.84
CA THR A 51 0.80 2.04 -15.22
C THR A 51 1.00 3.56 -15.38
N ALA A 52 0.25 4.38 -14.62
CA ALA A 52 0.41 5.83 -14.60
C ALA A 52 1.64 6.26 -13.79
N GLN A 53 2.10 5.44 -12.84
CA GLN A 53 3.30 5.69 -12.03
C GLN A 53 4.60 5.46 -12.82
N THR A 54 4.62 4.50 -13.76
CA THR A 54 5.80 4.16 -14.58
C THR A 54 5.96 5.05 -15.81
N GLY A 55 4.87 5.66 -16.29
CA GLY A 55 4.88 6.67 -17.35
C GLY A 55 5.77 7.88 -17.02
N PHE A 56 6.19 8.63 -18.06
CA PHE A 56 7.04 9.82 -17.92
C PHE A 56 6.48 10.81 -16.88
N MET A 57 5.17 11.06 -16.93
CA MET A 57 4.52 11.99 -16.02
C MET A 57 4.45 11.46 -14.58
N GLY A 58 4.23 10.17 -14.39
CA GLY A 58 4.29 9.52 -13.08
C GLY A 58 5.67 9.65 -12.45
N ARG A 59 6.72 9.31 -13.21
CA ARG A 59 8.11 9.45 -12.74
C ARG A 59 8.47 10.89 -12.39
N LEU A 60 8.04 11.86 -13.20
CA LEU A 60 8.30 13.27 -12.93
C LEU A 60 7.59 13.76 -11.66
N VAL A 61 6.32 13.37 -11.46
CA VAL A 61 5.55 13.72 -10.26
C VAL A 61 6.15 13.08 -9.01
N LYS A 62 6.52 11.80 -9.07
CA LYS A 62 7.18 11.10 -7.97
C LYS A 62 8.52 11.73 -7.61
N GLN A 63 9.29 12.12 -8.62
CA GLN A 63 10.58 12.75 -8.42
C GLN A 63 10.47 14.14 -7.80
N LEU A 64 9.48 14.95 -8.17
CA LEU A 64 9.26 16.26 -7.58
C LEU A 64 8.75 16.19 -6.13
N ASN A 65 8.16 15.07 -5.73
CA ASN A 65 7.64 14.88 -4.38
C ASN A 65 8.75 14.45 -3.41
N PRO A 66 9.09 15.28 -2.39
CA PRO A 66 10.16 14.97 -1.45
C PRO A 66 9.87 13.75 -0.56
N ILE A 67 8.60 13.36 -0.35
CA ILE A 67 8.24 12.14 0.40
C ILE A 67 8.53 10.90 -0.43
N GLU A 68 7.97 10.85 -1.63
CA GLU A 68 8.10 9.71 -2.53
C GLU A 68 9.55 9.49 -2.97
N SER A 69 10.29 10.57 -3.22
CA SER A 69 11.68 10.50 -3.62
C SER A 69 12.59 9.95 -2.50
N VAL A 70 12.28 10.26 -1.22
CA VAL A 70 12.97 9.65 -0.07
C VAL A 70 12.62 8.17 0.07
N ASN A 71 11.35 7.80 -0.14
CA ASN A 71 10.93 6.40 -0.11
C ASN A 71 11.66 5.58 -1.18
N GLN A 72 11.73 6.07 -2.43
CA GLN A 72 12.46 5.38 -3.51
C GLN A 72 13.96 5.28 -3.24
N PHE A 73 14.58 6.31 -2.64
CA PHE A 73 15.97 6.23 -2.23
C PHE A 73 16.17 5.13 -1.17
N LEU A 74 15.32 5.10 -0.14
CA LEU A 74 15.41 4.14 0.94
C LEU A 74 15.14 2.71 0.45
N GLU A 75 14.13 2.52 -0.38
CA GLU A 75 13.84 1.22 -1.01
C GLU A 75 15.04 0.71 -1.81
N LYS A 76 15.62 1.55 -2.67
CA LYS A 76 16.75 1.12 -3.52
C LYS A 76 18.03 0.85 -2.74
N VAL A 77 18.29 1.62 -1.67
CA VAL A 77 19.53 1.50 -0.88
C VAL A 77 19.40 0.44 0.23
N LEU A 78 18.23 0.31 0.89
CA LEU A 78 18.03 -0.62 2.01
C LEU A 78 17.49 -1.97 1.57
N VAL A 79 16.56 -2.01 0.61
CA VAL A 79 15.91 -3.25 0.16
C VAL A 79 16.69 -3.84 -1.02
N ASN A 80 16.99 -3.02 -2.04
CA ASN A 80 17.66 -3.49 -3.27
C ASN A 80 19.19 -3.45 -3.23
N ASN A 81 19.79 -3.16 -2.06
CA ASN A 81 21.23 -3.11 -1.81
C ASN A 81 22.06 -2.34 -2.87
N ARG A 82 21.51 -1.24 -3.41
CA ARG A 82 22.20 -0.37 -4.37
C ARG A 82 23.11 0.62 -3.65
N THR A 83 24.18 1.05 -4.32
CA THR A 83 25.11 2.02 -3.73
C THR A 83 24.42 3.39 -3.54
N PRO A 84 24.63 4.09 -2.41
CA PRO A 84 24.01 5.40 -2.17
C PRO A 84 24.38 6.47 -3.21
N GLU A 85 25.58 6.35 -3.79
CA GLU A 85 26.11 7.28 -4.79
C GLU A 85 25.31 7.21 -6.10
N GLU A 86 24.94 6.00 -6.54
CA GLU A 86 24.10 5.79 -7.73
C GLU A 86 22.69 6.35 -7.55
N MET A 87 22.19 6.37 -6.31
CA MET A 87 20.81 6.77 -6.00
C MET A 87 20.69 8.21 -5.47
N ALA A 88 21.79 8.97 -5.37
CA ALA A 88 21.81 10.33 -4.84
C ALA A 88 20.88 11.30 -5.59
N TYR A 89 20.58 11.03 -6.87
CA TYR A 89 19.64 11.82 -7.67
C TYR A 89 18.21 11.87 -7.07
N TYR A 90 17.79 10.83 -6.33
CA TYR A 90 16.51 10.82 -5.64
C TYR A 90 16.47 11.75 -4.41
N LEU A 91 17.61 12.25 -3.94
CA LEU A 91 17.63 13.19 -2.81
C LEU A 91 17.44 14.64 -3.24
N TRP A 92 17.47 14.93 -4.56
CA TRP A 92 17.44 16.30 -5.06
C TRP A 92 16.16 17.04 -4.67
N SER A 93 15.00 16.37 -4.72
CA SER A 93 13.72 16.98 -4.36
C SER A 93 13.64 17.32 -2.88
N LEU A 94 14.17 16.46 -2.00
CA LEU A 94 14.26 16.74 -0.57
C LEU A 94 15.16 17.96 -0.30
N VAL A 95 16.35 18.00 -0.92
CA VAL A 95 17.31 19.10 -0.73
C VAL A 95 16.75 20.41 -1.25
N VAL A 96 16.18 20.41 -2.46
CA VAL A 96 15.56 21.61 -3.05
C VAL A 96 14.38 22.08 -2.21
N PHE A 97 13.52 21.16 -1.75
CA PHE A 97 12.38 21.50 -0.90
C PHE A 97 12.82 22.12 0.43
N ALA A 98 13.80 21.53 1.11
CA ALA A 98 14.35 22.06 2.35
C ALA A 98 14.94 23.46 2.16
N LEU A 99 15.73 23.67 1.10
CA LEU A 99 16.32 24.97 0.77
C LEU A 99 15.24 26.01 0.45
N LEU A 100 14.19 25.65 -0.28
CA LEU A 100 13.07 26.54 -0.55
C LEU A 100 12.35 26.94 0.73
N VAL A 101 12.04 25.99 1.62
CA VAL A 101 11.39 26.28 2.90
C VAL A 101 12.24 27.22 3.76
N VAL A 102 13.54 26.94 3.89
CA VAL A 102 14.46 27.82 4.63
C VAL A 102 14.55 29.20 3.98
N GLY A 103 14.69 29.27 2.66
CA GLY A 103 14.72 30.53 1.91
C GLY A 103 13.46 31.36 2.09
N PHE A 104 12.28 30.72 2.04
CA PHE A 104 11.01 31.38 2.29
C PHE A 104 10.84 31.80 3.76
N MET A 105 11.34 31.02 4.73
CA MET A 105 11.33 31.43 6.14
C MET A 105 12.22 32.65 6.38
N LEU A 106 13.42 32.69 5.79
CA LEU A 106 14.31 33.84 5.88
C LEU A 106 13.72 35.08 5.19
N TYR A 107 13.04 34.90 4.06
CA TYR A 107 12.29 35.97 3.39
C TYR A 107 11.08 36.45 4.21
N ALA A 108 10.38 35.55 4.89
CA ALA A 108 9.22 35.87 5.72
C ALA A 108 9.58 36.37 7.12
N ALA A 109 10.84 36.18 7.57
CA ALA A 109 11.34 36.57 8.88
C ALA A 109 11.06 38.05 9.26
N PRO A 110 11.18 39.04 8.35
CA PRO A 110 10.88 40.44 8.68
C PRO A 110 9.39 40.73 8.91
N ARG A 111 8.49 39.81 8.53
CA ARG A 111 7.04 39.92 8.77
C ARG A 111 6.59 39.31 10.10
N LEU A 112 7.52 38.69 10.84
CA LEU A 112 7.29 38.20 12.20
C LEU A 112 7.41 39.38 13.18
N ASP A 113 6.44 40.29 13.14
CA ASP A 113 6.35 41.36 14.12
C ASP A 113 5.83 40.76 15.44
N PHE A 114 6.74 40.49 16.39
CA PHE A 114 6.40 40.11 17.76
C PHE A 114 5.95 41.34 18.56
N THR A 115 4.94 42.08 18.08
CA THR A 115 4.25 43.06 18.92
C THR A 115 3.16 42.35 19.71
N GLY A 116 3.60 41.53 20.68
CA GLY A 116 2.75 40.88 21.66
C GLY A 116 2.60 41.76 22.89
N ASP A 117 1.48 42.48 22.98
CA ASP A 117 0.99 42.99 24.26
C ASP A 117 0.63 41.81 25.19
N LYS A 118 0.81 42.02 26.48
CA LYS A 118 0.99 40.99 27.51
C LYS A 118 -0.31 40.22 27.81
N ALA A 119 -0.28 38.88 27.72
CA ALA A 119 -1.12 38.03 28.57
C ALA A 119 -0.52 36.62 28.74
N ARG A 120 -0.35 36.22 30.00
CA ARG A 120 0.27 34.97 30.47
C ARG A 120 -0.58 33.71 30.20
N PRO A 121 0.02 32.50 30.15
CA PRO A 121 -0.71 31.25 29.93
C PRO A 121 -1.39 30.79 31.22
N ARG A 122 -2.62 30.27 31.10
CA ARG A 122 -3.35 29.62 32.20
C ARG A 122 -3.78 28.22 31.75
N LEU A 123 -3.25 27.23 32.46
CA LEU A 123 -3.54 25.80 32.34
C LEU A 123 -4.99 25.44 32.70
N TRP A 124 -5.37 24.20 32.32
CA TRP A 124 -6.39 23.29 32.90
C TRP A 124 -7.87 23.55 32.54
N ARG A 125 -8.74 22.57 32.25
CA ARG A 125 -8.68 21.09 32.10
C ARG A 125 -10.06 20.60 31.51
N PRO A 126 -10.47 19.31 31.51
CA PRO A 126 -11.13 18.60 30.39
C PRO A 126 -12.63 18.28 30.62
N ALA A 127 -13.28 17.59 29.65
CA ALA A 127 -14.32 16.54 29.79
C ALA A 127 -15.07 16.39 28.43
N SER A 128 -15.03 15.23 27.77
CA SER A 128 -16.00 14.11 27.83
C SER A 128 -17.38 14.48 27.22
N ARG A 129 -18.11 13.67 26.44
CA ARG A 129 -18.14 12.21 26.26
C ARG A 129 -19.21 11.88 25.19
N THR A 130 -18.99 10.79 24.43
CA THR A 130 -19.95 9.76 23.91
C THR A 130 -21.17 10.14 23.04
N VAL A 131 -21.37 9.39 21.94
CA VAL A 131 -22.43 8.35 21.71
C VAL A 131 -21.98 7.54 20.46
N MET A 132 -21.63 6.24 20.57
CA MET A 132 -22.49 5.03 20.34
C MET A 132 -23.15 5.03 18.93
N GLY A 133 -23.22 3.99 18.11
CA GLY A 133 -22.86 2.59 18.16
C GLY A 133 -23.47 1.91 16.93
N ILE A 134 -22.79 0.87 16.44
CA ILE A 134 -23.33 -0.41 15.97
C ILE A 134 -24.69 -0.38 15.22
N VAL A 135 -24.61 -0.54 13.90
CA VAL A 135 -25.60 -1.20 13.04
C VAL A 135 -24.78 -2.24 12.24
N VAL A 136 -24.70 -3.50 12.71
CA VAL A 136 -25.57 -4.62 12.30
C VAL A 136 -25.26 -4.98 10.83
N ALA A 137 -24.35 -5.92 10.55
CA ALA A 137 -24.54 -7.37 10.65
C ALA A 137 -25.87 -7.83 10.03
N VAL A 138 -25.80 -8.75 9.06
CA VAL A 138 -26.91 -9.46 8.41
C VAL A 138 -27.49 -8.80 7.16
N LEU A 139 -26.82 -9.08 6.04
CA LEU A 139 -27.41 -9.57 4.79
C LEU A 139 -26.34 -10.49 4.17
N LEU A 140 -25.98 -11.61 4.81
CA LEU A 140 -26.44 -12.97 4.52
C LEU A 140 -27.04 -13.21 3.11
N VAL A 141 -26.42 -14.19 2.44
CA VAL A 141 -26.92 -15.06 1.36
C VAL A 141 -26.91 -14.50 -0.07
N VAL A 142 -25.79 -14.69 -0.75
CA VAL A 142 -25.82 -15.45 -2.00
C VAL A 142 -24.75 -16.53 -1.88
N ALA A 143 -25.22 -17.75 -1.60
CA ALA A 143 -24.49 -18.96 -1.91
C ALA A 143 -24.31 -19.02 -3.43
N GLN A 144 -23.07 -19.10 -3.89
CA GLN A 144 -22.80 -19.74 -5.17
C GLN A 144 -21.81 -20.86 -4.91
N THR A 145 -22.33 -22.06 -5.15
CA THR A 145 -21.65 -23.32 -5.27
C THR A 145 -20.47 -23.18 -6.22
N ALA A 146 -19.25 -23.25 -5.71
CA ALA A 146 -18.10 -23.60 -6.52
C ALA A 146 -18.34 -25.02 -7.07
N VAL A 147 -18.44 -25.14 -8.39
CA VAL A 147 -18.28 -26.43 -9.05
C VAL A 147 -16.80 -26.74 -8.96
N SER A 148 -16.43 -27.60 -8.00
CA SER A 148 -15.10 -28.21 -7.94
C SER A 148 -14.87 -28.95 -9.25
N HIS A 149 -14.10 -28.34 -10.14
CA HIS A 149 -13.39 -29.11 -11.14
C HIS A 149 -12.29 -29.82 -10.34
N ALA A 150 -12.34 -31.15 -10.30
CA ALA A 150 -11.31 -31.93 -9.66
C ALA A 150 -10.13 -31.96 -10.63
N GLN A 151 -9.06 -31.25 -10.29
CA GLN A 151 -7.77 -31.46 -10.92
C GLN A 151 -7.36 -32.94 -10.83
N THR A 152 -6.88 -33.47 -11.95
CA THR A 152 -6.28 -34.80 -11.99
C THR A 152 -4.98 -34.73 -11.22
N ALA A 153 -4.86 -35.56 -10.19
CA ALA A 153 -3.71 -35.54 -9.33
C ALA A 153 -2.41 -35.80 -10.08
N SER A 154 -1.37 -35.05 -9.73
CA SER A 154 -0.01 -35.40 -10.12
C SER A 154 0.45 -36.53 -9.22
N THR A 155 0.61 -37.72 -9.82
CA THR A 155 1.09 -38.92 -9.16
C THR A 155 2.52 -39.20 -9.58
N ASP A 156 3.40 -39.48 -8.63
CA ASP A 156 4.67 -40.16 -8.90
C ASP A 156 4.50 -41.67 -8.67
N PRO A 157 4.31 -42.48 -9.73
CA PRO A 157 4.07 -43.91 -9.59
C PRO A 157 5.28 -44.69 -9.04
N GLU A 158 6.48 -44.11 -9.01
CA GLU A 158 7.66 -44.76 -8.42
C GLU A 158 7.75 -44.56 -6.90
N ASN A 159 7.20 -43.47 -6.36
CA ASN A 159 7.29 -43.11 -4.93
C ASN A 159 5.94 -43.12 -4.19
N GLY A 160 4.83 -43.47 -4.85
CA GLY A 160 3.50 -43.53 -4.24
C GLY A 160 2.96 -42.18 -3.77
N LEU A 161 3.59 -41.07 -4.17
CA LEU A 161 3.25 -39.73 -3.71
C LEU A 161 2.26 -39.05 -4.65
N GLU A 162 1.22 -38.46 -4.06
CA GLU A 162 0.20 -37.71 -4.77
C GLU A 162 -0.03 -36.36 -4.09
N ILE A 163 -0.13 -35.30 -4.89
CA ILE A 163 -0.46 -33.96 -4.40
C ILE A 163 -1.55 -33.31 -5.27
N VAL A 164 -2.52 -32.69 -4.61
CA VAL A 164 -3.67 -32.01 -5.25
C VAL A 164 -3.94 -30.67 -4.57
N ILE A 165 -4.30 -29.66 -5.36
CA ILE A 165 -4.82 -28.37 -4.88
C ILE A 165 -6.35 -28.42 -4.93
N SER A 166 -7.03 -27.89 -3.91
CA SER A 166 -8.50 -27.89 -3.82
C SER A 166 -9.21 -27.00 -4.86
N THR A 167 -8.47 -26.12 -5.52
CA THR A 167 -8.98 -25.02 -6.33
C THR A 167 -8.18 -24.90 -7.60
N ASP A 168 -8.88 -24.90 -8.74
CA ASP A 168 -8.26 -24.83 -10.06
C ASP A 168 -8.05 -23.39 -10.54
N TYR A 169 -8.99 -22.51 -10.19
CA TYR A 169 -9.03 -21.14 -10.64
C TYR A 169 -9.60 -20.19 -9.58
N VAL A 170 -9.00 -19.01 -9.45
CA VAL A 170 -9.47 -17.93 -8.58
C VAL A 170 -9.44 -16.61 -9.34
N GLU A 171 -10.56 -15.91 -9.33
CA GLU A 171 -10.63 -14.48 -9.66
C GLU A 171 -10.58 -13.69 -8.35
N ALA A 172 -9.58 -12.84 -8.21
CA ALA A 172 -9.41 -11.96 -7.07
C ALA A 172 -9.26 -10.52 -7.56
N ARG A 173 -9.44 -9.56 -6.64
CA ARG A 173 -9.06 -8.17 -6.89
C ARG A 173 -7.84 -7.81 -6.08
N THR A 174 -7.10 -6.80 -6.54
CA THR A 174 -6.01 -6.23 -5.75
C THR A 174 -6.48 -5.88 -4.33
N GLY A 175 -5.82 -6.44 -3.33
CA GLY A 175 -6.11 -6.31 -1.90
C GLY A 175 -7.04 -7.39 -1.33
N ASP A 176 -7.58 -8.29 -2.15
CA ASP A 176 -8.33 -9.44 -1.68
C ASP A 176 -7.37 -10.51 -1.11
N THR A 177 -7.85 -11.26 -0.12
CA THR A 177 -7.16 -12.41 0.47
C THR A 177 -8.03 -13.63 0.25
N PHE A 178 -7.43 -14.76 -0.11
CA PHE A 178 -8.15 -16.02 -0.26
C PHE A 178 -7.34 -17.19 0.26
N ASP A 179 -8.07 -18.20 0.73
CA ASP A 179 -7.50 -19.41 1.30
C ASP A 179 -7.75 -20.59 0.36
N PHE A 180 -6.81 -21.51 0.29
CA PHE A 180 -6.99 -22.79 -0.39
C PHE A 180 -6.26 -23.89 0.35
N THR A 181 -6.62 -25.14 0.05
CA THR A 181 -6.00 -26.29 0.70
C THR A 181 -5.24 -27.14 -0.30
N THR A 182 -4.17 -27.76 0.16
CA THR A 182 -3.43 -28.76 -0.58
C THR A 182 -3.52 -30.09 0.16
N THR A 183 -3.81 -31.15 -0.57
CA THR A 183 -3.88 -32.52 -0.05
C THR A 183 -2.69 -33.30 -0.56
N VAL A 184 -1.89 -33.84 0.36
CA VAL A 184 -0.77 -34.74 0.06
C VAL A 184 -1.14 -36.12 0.55
N ARG A 185 -1.14 -37.10 -0.34
CA ARG A 185 -1.47 -38.50 -0.06
C ARG A 185 -0.27 -39.36 -0.37
N TYR A 186 -0.01 -40.33 0.50
CA TYR A 186 1.11 -41.23 0.37
C TYR A 186 0.64 -42.68 0.34
N ASP A 187 0.90 -43.38 -0.77
CA ASP A 187 0.54 -44.77 -1.04
C ASP A 187 1.76 -45.70 -1.14
N GLY A 188 2.88 -45.33 -0.51
CA GLY A 188 4.05 -46.20 -0.46
C GLY A 188 3.81 -47.46 0.38
N ASP A 189 4.77 -48.39 0.33
CA ASP A 189 4.70 -49.66 1.07
C ASP A 189 5.18 -49.53 2.54
N GLU A 190 5.95 -48.49 2.86
CA GLU A 190 6.56 -48.23 4.18
C GLU A 190 6.17 -46.83 4.69
N GLU A 191 6.61 -46.41 5.88
CA GLU A 191 6.33 -45.04 6.38
C GLU A 191 7.08 -43.99 5.53
N SER A 192 6.43 -42.88 5.18
CA SER A 192 7.07 -41.84 4.37
C SER A 192 8.20 -41.14 5.13
N PRO A 193 9.23 -40.60 4.46
CA PRO A 193 10.13 -39.64 5.09
C PRO A 193 9.38 -38.35 5.46
N GLU A 194 9.99 -37.52 6.31
CA GLU A 194 9.54 -36.14 6.53
C GLU A 194 9.52 -35.39 5.19
N MET A 195 8.49 -34.59 4.95
CA MET A 195 8.31 -33.87 3.69
C MET A 195 8.17 -32.38 3.95
N ILE A 196 8.68 -31.58 3.00
CA ILE A 196 8.44 -30.13 2.99
C ILE A 196 7.60 -29.81 1.76
N VAL A 197 6.52 -29.06 1.95
CA VAL A 197 5.72 -28.50 0.86
C VAL A 197 6.05 -27.04 0.72
N ALA A 198 6.45 -26.62 -0.48
CA ALA A 198 6.78 -25.25 -0.81
C ALA A 198 5.79 -24.67 -1.82
N MET A 199 5.30 -23.47 -1.55
CA MET A 199 4.50 -22.70 -2.49
C MET A 199 5.38 -21.98 -3.51
N ASN A 200 5.03 -22.10 -4.78
CA ASN A 200 5.61 -21.32 -5.87
C ASN A 200 4.51 -20.49 -6.53
N LEU A 201 4.88 -19.29 -6.97
CA LEU A 201 3.99 -18.37 -7.67
C LEU A 201 4.72 -17.81 -8.89
N VAL A 202 4.10 -17.92 -10.07
CA VAL A 202 4.69 -17.49 -11.33
C VAL A 202 3.74 -16.54 -12.03
N ASN A 203 4.26 -15.41 -12.51
CA ASN A 203 3.53 -14.50 -13.38
C ASN A 203 3.49 -15.08 -14.81
N LEU A 204 2.28 -15.27 -15.35
CA LEU A 204 2.07 -15.79 -16.70
C LEU A 204 2.03 -14.67 -17.75
N GLY A 205 1.87 -13.42 -17.34
CA GLY A 205 1.80 -12.25 -18.22
C GLY A 205 3.13 -11.50 -18.36
N ASP A 206 3.05 -10.37 -19.07
CA ASP A 206 4.17 -9.43 -19.17
C ASP A 206 4.23 -8.58 -17.88
N GLY A 207 5.09 -8.96 -16.93
CA GLY A 207 5.22 -8.25 -15.66
C GLY A 207 6.50 -8.56 -14.90
N ASP A 208 6.68 -7.89 -13.76
CA ASP A 208 7.84 -8.14 -12.91
C ASP A 208 7.78 -9.56 -12.30
N PRO A 209 8.94 -10.19 -12.05
CA PRO A 209 9.01 -11.44 -11.30
C PRO A 209 8.32 -11.29 -9.95
N VAL A 210 7.57 -12.32 -9.57
CA VAL A 210 6.84 -12.33 -8.31
C VAL A 210 7.69 -13.03 -7.26
N ASP A 211 7.79 -12.43 -6.09
CA ASP A 211 8.32 -13.09 -4.90
C ASP A 211 7.15 -13.67 -4.09
N PRO A 212 7.06 -15.01 -3.92
CA PRO A 212 6.04 -15.64 -3.09
C PRO A 212 6.05 -15.16 -1.64
N GLU A 213 7.19 -14.63 -1.15
CA GLU A 213 7.33 -14.09 0.22
C GLU A 213 6.43 -12.90 0.51
N ASP A 214 6.13 -12.10 -0.51
CA ASP A 214 5.25 -10.94 -0.35
C ASP A 214 3.77 -11.37 -0.34
N TRP A 215 3.43 -12.49 -1.00
CA TRP A 215 2.05 -12.89 -1.29
C TRP A 215 1.45 -13.84 -0.26
N SER A 216 2.26 -14.71 0.35
CA SER A 216 1.79 -15.70 1.33
C SER A 216 2.54 -15.57 2.66
N PRO A 217 1.86 -15.56 3.82
CA PRO A 217 2.52 -15.67 5.12
C PRO A 217 3.15 -17.05 5.34
N GLU A 218 2.59 -18.10 4.72
CA GLU A 218 3.07 -19.48 4.80
C GLU A 218 3.72 -19.88 3.46
N ARG A 219 5.05 -19.79 3.35
CA ARG A 219 5.77 -20.18 2.13
C ARG A 219 6.10 -21.67 2.07
N THR A 220 6.34 -22.26 3.23
CA THR A 220 6.73 -23.66 3.39
C THR A 220 6.06 -24.25 4.61
N GLN A 221 5.58 -25.49 4.48
CA GLN A 221 5.03 -26.26 5.60
C GLN A 221 5.69 -27.63 5.63
N THR A 222 5.96 -28.12 6.84
CA THR A 222 6.51 -29.45 7.06
C THR A 222 5.37 -30.43 7.33
N ILE A 223 5.45 -31.60 6.72
CA ILE A 223 4.57 -32.74 6.98
C ILE A 223 5.39 -33.79 7.72
N GLU A 224 4.86 -34.26 8.85
CA GLU A 224 5.39 -35.41 9.57
C GLU A 224 5.30 -36.69 8.69
N PRO A 225 6.12 -37.72 8.96
CA PRO A 225 5.99 -39.02 8.31
C PRO A 225 4.55 -39.52 8.24
N LEU A 226 4.12 -39.98 7.07
CA LEU A 226 2.78 -40.50 6.80
C LEU A 226 2.81 -42.03 6.67
N GLU A 227 1.83 -42.71 7.25
CA GLU A 227 1.63 -44.14 7.02
C GLU A 227 1.09 -44.41 5.60
N PRO A 228 1.27 -45.62 5.04
CA PRO A 228 0.64 -46.03 3.80
C PRO A 228 -0.88 -45.79 3.76
N GLY A 229 -1.33 -45.02 2.77
CA GLY A 229 -2.71 -44.60 2.58
C GLY A 229 -3.13 -43.37 3.39
N GLU A 230 -2.24 -42.79 4.20
CA GLU A 230 -2.50 -41.60 4.99
C GLU A 230 -2.46 -40.33 4.12
N THR A 231 -3.13 -39.27 4.60
CA THR A 231 -3.27 -38.00 3.91
C THR A 231 -3.03 -36.84 4.86
N ALA A 232 -2.18 -35.91 4.44
CA ALA A 232 -2.00 -34.61 5.09
C ALA A 232 -2.77 -33.53 4.33
N VAL A 233 -3.42 -32.63 5.06
CA VAL A 233 -4.10 -31.45 4.52
C VAL A 233 -3.41 -30.20 5.03
N LEU A 234 -2.98 -29.36 4.11
CA LEU A 234 -2.29 -28.10 4.38
C LEU A 234 -3.16 -26.93 3.95
N GLU A 235 -3.26 -25.91 4.79
CA GLU A 235 -4.01 -24.68 4.51
C GLU A 235 -3.04 -23.56 4.11
N TRP A 236 -3.41 -22.77 3.11
CA TRP A 236 -2.58 -21.74 2.52
C TRP A 236 -3.37 -20.46 2.31
N THR A 237 -2.73 -19.32 2.55
CA THR A 237 -3.32 -17.99 2.36
C THR A 237 -2.56 -17.23 1.27
N ILE A 238 -3.25 -16.69 0.27
CA ILE A 238 -2.64 -15.78 -0.71
C ILE A 238 -3.29 -14.39 -0.61
N ASN A 239 -2.46 -13.36 -0.55
CA ASN A 239 -2.84 -11.97 -0.68
C ASN A 239 -2.62 -11.51 -2.12
N ALA A 240 -3.68 -11.07 -2.80
CA ALA A 240 -3.61 -10.58 -4.17
C ALA A 240 -3.03 -9.16 -4.19
N ILE A 241 -1.72 -9.01 -4.45
CA ILE A 241 -1.03 -7.71 -4.30
C ILE A 241 -1.00 -6.91 -5.59
N LEU A 242 -0.71 -7.58 -6.72
CA LEU A 242 -0.57 -6.93 -8.02
C LEU A 242 -1.61 -7.46 -8.99
N GLU A 243 -2.02 -6.61 -9.92
CA GLU A 243 -2.86 -7.03 -11.05
C GLU A 243 -2.06 -7.94 -11.99
N GLY A 244 -2.72 -8.95 -12.55
CA GLY A 244 -2.09 -9.87 -13.49
C GLY A 244 -2.67 -11.28 -13.46
N ASP A 245 -2.13 -12.13 -14.33
CA ASP A 245 -2.44 -13.55 -14.40
C ASP A 245 -1.27 -14.35 -13.83
N TYR A 246 -1.54 -15.20 -12.86
CA TYR A 246 -0.56 -15.94 -12.10
C TYR A 246 -0.88 -17.44 -12.07
N LEU A 247 0.17 -18.25 -11.90
CA LEU A 247 0.07 -19.67 -11.61
C LEU A 247 0.70 -19.96 -10.25
N ALA A 248 -0.11 -20.35 -9.29
CA ALA A 248 0.35 -20.86 -8.01
C ALA A 248 0.42 -22.39 -8.07
N TYR A 249 1.54 -22.99 -7.67
CA TYR A 249 1.65 -24.45 -7.60
C TYR A 249 2.52 -24.87 -6.43
N MET A 250 2.19 -26.01 -5.85
CA MET A 250 2.89 -26.53 -4.68
C MET A 250 3.92 -27.56 -5.13
N THR A 251 5.02 -27.65 -4.41
CA THR A 251 6.04 -28.69 -4.63
C THR A 251 6.29 -29.42 -3.33
N VAL A 252 6.05 -30.73 -3.31
CA VAL A 252 6.44 -31.61 -2.20
C VAL A 252 7.87 -32.07 -2.42
N ILE A 253 8.67 -31.98 -1.38
CA ILE A 253 10.08 -32.36 -1.36
C ILE A 253 10.26 -33.35 -0.20
N PRO A 254 10.39 -34.65 -0.50
CA PRO A 254 10.80 -35.63 0.51
C PRO A 254 12.19 -35.31 1.06
N ALA A 255 12.41 -35.53 2.35
CA ALA A 255 13.74 -35.47 2.94
C ALA A 255 14.63 -36.58 2.33
N PRO A 256 15.87 -36.28 1.92
CA PRO A 256 16.79 -37.30 1.43
C PRO A 256 17.21 -38.24 2.55
N GLU A 257 17.34 -39.53 2.25
CA GLU A 257 17.75 -40.56 3.23
C GLU A 257 19.16 -40.32 3.79
N SER A 258 20.03 -39.71 2.98
CA SER A 258 21.39 -39.35 3.39
C SER A 258 21.84 -38.01 2.79
N SER A 259 22.87 -37.40 3.39
CA SER A 259 23.44 -36.14 2.92
C SER A 259 24.16 -36.21 1.56
N GLN A 260 24.24 -37.40 0.96
CA GLN A 260 24.86 -37.65 -0.35
C GLN A 260 23.82 -38.00 -1.44
N GLU A 261 22.55 -38.10 -1.06
CA GLU A 261 21.43 -38.41 -1.97
C GLU A 261 20.56 -37.17 -2.15
N SER A 262 19.90 -37.10 -3.31
CA SER A 262 18.93 -36.06 -3.63
C SER A 262 17.54 -36.67 -3.61
N SER A 263 16.54 -35.90 -3.21
CA SER A 263 15.13 -36.27 -3.42
C SER A 263 14.64 -35.76 -4.77
N MET A 264 13.62 -36.43 -5.30
CA MET A 264 12.89 -35.95 -6.46
C MET A 264 11.67 -35.16 -5.99
N PRO A 265 11.57 -33.86 -6.31
CA PRO A 265 10.40 -33.07 -5.95
C PRO A 265 9.21 -33.39 -6.87
N LEU A 266 8.01 -33.45 -6.29
CA LEU A 266 6.76 -33.61 -7.03
C LEU A 266 5.97 -32.30 -6.98
N SER A 267 5.59 -31.76 -8.14
CA SER A 267 4.79 -30.55 -8.22
C SER A 267 3.32 -30.86 -8.46
N SER A 268 2.45 -30.14 -7.78
CA SER A 268 1.01 -30.19 -7.96
C SER A 268 0.59 -29.64 -9.32
N PRO A 269 -0.65 -29.89 -9.75
CA PRO A 269 -1.27 -29.07 -10.78
C PRO A 269 -1.32 -27.61 -10.30
N GLY A 270 -1.33 -26.69 -11.25
CA GLY A 270 -1.32 -25.26 -10.94
C GLY A 270 -2.71 -24.69 -10.71
N LEU A 271 -2.86 -23.89 -9.66
CA LEU A 271 -3.97 -22.97 -9.44
C LEU A 271 -3.73 -21.71 -10.29
N HIS A 272 -4.64 -21.45 -11.22
CA HIS A 272 -4.59 -20.22 -12.01
C HIS A 272 -5.30 -19.09 -11.25
N LEU A 273 -4.58 -18.00 -11.00
CA LEU A 273 -5.06 -16.83 -10.28
C LEU A 273 -5.09 -15.63 -11.22
N THR A 274 -6.27 -15.07 -11.48
CA THR A 274 -6.42 -13.79 -12.18
C THR A 274 -6.72 -12.70 -11.15
N VAL A 275 -5.86 -11.69 -11.08
CA VAL A 275 -6.03 -10.53 -10.19
C VAL A 275 -6.44 -9.31 -11.00
N GLU A 276 -7.69 -8.88 -10.82
CA GLU A 276 -8.20 -7.66 -11.42
C GLU A 276 -7.79 -6.41 -10.64
N GLN A 277 -7.55 -5.31 -11.36
CA GLN A 277 -7.32 -4.01 -10.75
C GLN A 277 -8.60 -3.49 -10.10
N PHE A 278 -8.60 -3.34 -8.77
CA PHE A 278 -9.71 -2.70 -8.07
C PHE A 278 -9.33 -1.30 -7.58
N THR A 279 -9.93 -0.29 -8.17
CA THR A 279 -9.82 1.11 -7.73
C THR A 279 -11.17 1.60 -7.21
N SER A 280 -11.39 1.51 -5.91
CA SER A 280 -12.57 2.12 -5.27
C SER A 280 -12.39 3.63 -5.11
N LEU A 281 -12.43 4.36 -6.22
CA LEU A 281 -12.63 5.80 -6.18
C LEU A 281 -14.12 6.06 -6.38
N ASN A 282 -14.75 6.82 -5.46
CA ASN A 282 -16.11 7.33 -5.59
C ASN A 282 -16.07 8.77 -6.14
N PRO A 283 -15.88 8.97 -7.46
CA PRO A 283 -15.74 10.29 -8.05
C PRO A 283 -17.03 11.12 -7.88
N GLY A 284 -18.19 10.48 -7.87
CA GLY A 284 -19.49 11.13 -7.71
C GLY A 284 -19.71 11.75 -6.32
N GLY A 285 -19.19 11.12 -5.26
CA GLY A 285 -19.27 11.64 -3.90
C GLY A 285 -18.29 12.79 -3.61
N ILE A 286 -17.13 12.79 -4.26
CA ILE A 286 -16.04 13.73 -3.96
C ILE A 286 -16.08 14.96 -4.86
N ALA A 287 -16.56 14.85 -6.10
CA ALA A 287 -16.63 15.98 -7.05
C ALA A 287 -17.44 17.19 -6.54
N PRO A 288 -18.61 17.04 -5.90
CA PRO A 288 -19.36 18.19 -5.36
C PRO A 288 -18.58 18.93 -4.26
N VAL A 289 -17.77 18.22 -3.48
CA VAL A 289 -16.95 18.82 -2.41
C VAL A 289 -15.71 19.48 -3.00
N ALA A 290 -15.02 18.79 -3.92
CA ALA A 290 -13.80 19.27 -4.56
C ALA A 290 -14.01 20.54 -5.39
N PHE A 291 -15.12 20.63 -6.13
CA PHE A 291 -15.44 21.81 -6.94
C PHE A 291 -16.36 22.81 -6.23
N GLY A 292 -17.25 22.35 -5.35
CA GLY A 292 -18.21 23.21 -4.67
C GLY A 292 -17.56 24.16 -3.67
N MET A 293 -16.55 23.70 -2.91
CA MET A 293 -15.88 24.57 -1.94
C MET A 293 -15.14 25.75 -2.58
N PRO A 294 -14.32 25.57 -3.64
CA PRO A 294 -13.69 26.70 -4.33
C PRO A 294 -14.70 27.71 -4.89
N VAL A 295 -15.81 27.24 -5.48
CA VAL A 295 -16.84 28.13 -6.05
C VAL A 295 -17.54 28.93 -4.97
N VAL A 296 -17.93 28.30 -3.85
CA VAL A 296 -18.57 28.99 -2.73
C VAL A 296 -17.63 30.04 -2.13
N LEU A 297 -16.34 29.73 -1.98
CA LEU A 297 -15.35 30.70 -1.49
C LEU A 297 -15.16 31.86 -2.45
N ALA A 298 -15.12 31.61 -3.76
CA ALA A 298 -15.03 32.66 -4.78
C ALA A 298 -16.26 33.58 -4.75
N LEU A 299 -17.47 33.02 -4.58
CA LEU A 299 -18.70 33.80 -4.47
C LEU A 299 -18.74 34.65 -3.19
N ILE A 300 -18.33 34.09 -2.05
CA ILE A 300 -18.24 34.84 -0.79
C ILE A 300 -17.24 35.99 -0.92
N MET A 301 -16.09 35.75 -1.55
CA MET A 301 -15.08 36.78 -1.77
C MET A 301 -15.60 37.88 -2.71
N ALA A 302 -16.25 37.51 -3.81
CA ALA A 302 -16.85 38.47 -4.74
C ALA A 302 -17.93 39.33 -4.07
N LEU A 303 -18.77 38.72 -3.22
CA LEU A 303 -19.80 39.43 -2.45
C LEU A 303 -19.18 40.43 -1.48
N GLN A 304 -18.12 40.04 -0.75
CA GLN A 304 -17.45 40.98 0.17
C GLN A 304 -16.79 42.15 -0.56
N LEU A 305 -16.17 41.89 -1.72
CA LEU A 305 -15.60 42.96 -2.55
C LEU A 305 -16.68 43.90 -3.07
N TRP A 306 -17.86 43.38 -3.43
CA TRP A 306 -18.99 44.18 -3.88
C TRP A 306 -19.58 45.05 -2.77
N LEU A 307 -19.75 44.50 -1.56
CA LEU A 307 -20.24 45.24 -0.40
C LEU A 307 -19.28 46.36 0.01
N ARG A 308 -17.97 46.09 0.07
CA ARG A 308 -16.95 47.11 0.37
C ARG A 308 -16.94 48.25 -0.66
N ARG A 309 -17.12 47.95 -1.94
CA ARG A 309 -17.23 48.97 -3.00
C ARG A 309 -18.44 49.88 -2.79
N ARG A 310 -19.56 49.34 -2.31
CA ARG A 310 -20.76 50.13 -1.99
C ARG A 310 -20.56 51.06 -0.80
N GLU A 311 -19.92 50.58 0.26
CA GLU A 311 -19.62 51.41 1.44
C GLU A 311 -18.72 52.60 1.09
N LEU A 312 -17.67 52.38 0.28
CA LEU A 312 -16.78 53.45 -0.19
C LEU A 312 -17.49 54.50 -1.07
N ALA A 313 -18.45 54.06 -1.89
CA ALA A 313 -19.25 54.95 -2.71
C ALA A 313 -20.20 55.83 -1.89
N LEU A 314 -20.71 55.31 -0.77
CA LEU A 314 -21.58 56.05 0.15
C LEU A 314 -20.81 57.01 1.06
N SER A 315 -19.52 56.75 1.36
CA SER A 315 -18.68 57.65 2.16
C SER A 315 -18.11 58.86 1.40
N MET A 316 -18.22 58.86 0.06
CA MET A 316 -17.75 59.94 -0.81
C MET A 316 -18.89 60.83 -1.34
N ALA A 317 -20.14 60.54 -0.98
CA ALA A 317 -21.34 61.32 -1.28
C ALA A 317 -21.78 62.09 -0.03
#